data_AF-W2T0T1-F1
#
_entry.id   AF-W2T0T1-F1
#
_cell.length_a   1.000
_cell.length_b   1.000
_cell.length_c   1.000
_cell.angle_alpha   90.00
_cell.angle_beta   90.00
_cell.angle_gamma   90.00
#
_symmetry.space_group_name_H-M   'P 1'
#
loop_
_entity.id
_entity.type
_entity.pdbx_description
1 polymer ?
#
loop_
_entity_poly.entity_id
_entity_poly.type
_entity_poly.pdbx_seq_one_letter_code
_entity_poly.pdbx_strand_id
1 'polypeptide(L)'
;MLLLVVLEYLFLDEKKYAFNDTVTSINAGILSLLLKIGGRYLSATLYGPLYDHIHIFDLPKNSPYTWLLCFFTQDLVYYLGHRAIHEAGVFWSFHQMHHSSEYYNLSTALRQGAVQDVAMLFFDLLQAIAIPPNIFVVHRYLNIIYQFWIHSSVSVEHMHVILNISCVNN
;
A
#
# COMPACT_ATOMS: atom_id res chain seq x y z
N MET A 1 -0.54 5.68 13.31
CA MET A 1 -0.72 6.46 12.07
C MET A 1 -1.31 7.84 12.37
N LEU A 2 -2.54 8.00 12.89
CA LEU A 2 -3.13 9.33 13.15
C LEU A 2 -2.31 10.22 14.09
N LEU A 3 -1.76 9.67 15.18
CA LEU A 3 -0.84 10.42 16.05
C LEU A 3 0.36 10.96 15.27
N LEU A 4 0.94 10.18 14.36
CA LEU A 4 2.08 10.60 13.54
C LEU A 4 1.69 11.69 12.53
N VAL A 5 0.47 11.62 11.97
CA VAL A 5 -0.07 12.70 11.12
C VAL A 5 -0.24 13.99 11.92
N VAL A 6 -0.78 13.90 13.14
CA VAL A 6 -0.95 15.09 14.01
C VAL A 6 0.40 15.66 14.42
N LEU A 7 1.37 14.83 14.80
CA LEU A 7 2.71 15.29 15.12
C LEU A 7 3.37 15.94 13.89
N GLU A 8 3.29 15.31 12.71
CA GLU A 8 3.85 15.87 11.48
C GLU A 8 3.20 17.22 11.13
N TYR A 9 1.87 17.33 11.28
CA TYR A 9 1.12 18.57 11.07
C TYR A 9 1.50 19.69 12.06
N LEU A 10 1.77 19.36 13.33
CA LEU A 10 2.10 20.35 14.36
C LEU A 10 3.57 20.80 14.33
N PHE A 11 4.48 19.94 13.87
CA PHE A 11 5.92 20.17 13.98
C PHE A 11 6.61 20.51 12.65
N LEU A 12 5.96 20.30 11.50
CA LEU A 12 6.54 20.59 10.18
C LEU A 12 5.81 21.74 9.47
N ASP A 13 6.50 22.36 8.50
CA ASP A 13 6.10 23.58 7.80
C ASP A 13 4.66 23.52 7.27
N GLU A 14 3.86 24.56 7.57
CA GLU A 14 2.48 24.73 7.09
C GLU A 14 2.39 24.65 5.57
N LYS A 15 3.45 25.01 4.83
CA LYS A 15 3.47 24.89 3.36
C LYS A 15 3.35 23.45 2.86
N LYS A 16 3.60 22.46 3.71
CA LYS A 16 3.48 21.03 3.37
C LYS A 16 2.12 20.44 3.74
N TYR A 17 1.21 21.24 4.27
CA TYR A 17 -0.13 20.81 4.68
C TYR A 17 -1.22 21.81 4.30
N ALA A 18 -2.42 21.29 4.04
CA ALA A 18 -3.63 22.07 4.18
C ALA A 18 -4.63 21.31 5.04
N PHE A 19 -5.33 22.04 5.92
CA PHE A 19 -6.28 21.44 6.85
C PHE A 19 -7.40 20.69 6.13
N ASN A 20 -7.99 21.31 5.10
CA ASN A 20 -9.02 20.69 4.26
C ASN A 20 -8.51 19.42 3.56
N ASP A 21 -7.28 19.45 3.03
CA ASP A 21 -6.68 18.28 2.35
C ASP A 21 -6.42 17.13 3.34
N THR A 22 -5.93 17.47 4.54
CA THR A 22 -5.69 16.52 5.63
C THR A 22 -6.98 15.84 6.07
N VAL A 23 -8.05 16.62 6.29
CA VAL A 23 -9.37 16.10 6.66
C VAL A 23 -9.94 15.21 5.57
N THR A 24 -9.85 15.62 4.30
CA THR A 24 -10.29 14.78 3.16
C THR A 24 -9.52 13.46 3.11
N SER A 25 -8.20 13.50 3.30
CA SER A 25 -7.35 12.31 3.27
C SER A 25 -7.65 11.34 4.43
N ILE A 26 -7.89 11.87 5.63
CA ILE A 26 -8.32 11.06 6.78
C ILE A 26 -9.71 10.45 6.53
N ASN A 27 -10.67 11.21 6.01
CA ASN A 27 -12.02 10.73 5.72
C ASN A 27 -12.01 9.62 4.66
N ALA A 28 -11.19 9.76 3.61
CA ALA A 28 -10.98 8.72 2.61
C ALA A 28 -10.43 7.42 3.26
N GLY A 29 -9.44 7.54 4.14
CA GLY A 29 -8.88 6.40 4.88
C GLY A 29 -9.89 5.72 5.81
N ILE A 30 -10.71 6.50 6.53
CA ILE A 30 -11.80 5.98 7.37
C ILE A 30 -12.82 5.24 6.51
N LEU A 31 -13.24 5.83 5.39
CA LEU A 31 -14.19 5.20 4.47
C LEU A 31 -13.62 3.88 3.92
N SER A 32 -12.34 3.86 3.54
CA SER A 32 -11.66 2.65 3.08
C SER A 32 -11.59 1.57 4.15
N LEU A 33 -11.46 1.93 5.44
CA LEU A 33 -11.46 0.98 6.55
C LEU A 33 -12.86 0.43 6.83
N LEU A 34 -13.89 1.28 6.76
CA LEU A 34 -15.28 0.91 7.01
C LEU A 34 -15.84 0.00 5.91
N LEU A 35 -15.45 0.24 4.67
CA LEU A 35 -15.82 -0.60 3.54
C LEU A 35 -14.97 -1.88 3.54
N LYS A 36 -15.41 -2.86 4.34
CA LYS A 36 -14.81 -4.20 4.50
C LYS A 36 -14.72 -5.05 3.21
N ILE A 37 -15.00 -4.48 2.05
CA ILE A 37 -14.93 -5.10 0.72
C ILE A 37 -13.60 -4.73 0.01
N GLY A 38 -12.73 -3.96 0.66
CA GLY A 38 -11.43 -3.59 0.10
C GLY A 38 -10.52 -4.79 -0.19
N GLY A 39 -9.68 -4.66 -1.21
CA GLY A 39 -8.80 -5.75 -1.66
C GLY A 39 -7.83 -6.28 -0.60
N ARG A 40 -7.48 -5.50 0.44
CA ARG A 40 -6.68 -5.99 1.58
C ARG A 40 -7.38 -7.07 2.38
N TYR A 41 -8.66 -6.87 2.69
CA TYR A 41 -9.45 -7.85 3.43
C TYR A 41 -9.64 -9.10 2.59
N LEU A 42 -10.02 -8.93 1.32
CA LEU A 42 -10.14 -10.05 0.37
C LEU A 42 -8.82 -10.80 0.21
N SER A 43 -7.69 -10.10 0.15
CA SER A 43 -6.36 -10.70 0.04
C SER A 43 -6.07 -11.56 1.26
N ALA A 44 -6.20 -11.02 2.47
CA ALA A 44 -5.99 -11.78 3.70
C ALA A 44 -6.93 -13.00 3.84
N THR A 45 -8.20 -12.88 3.43
CA THR A 45 -9.19 -13.97 3.55
C THR A 45 -9.04 -15.04 2.48
N LEU A 46 -8.75 -14.67 1.22
CA LEU A 46 -8.65 -15.60 0.10
C LEU A 46 -7.28 -16.28 0.02
N TYR A 47 -6.23 -15.67 0.57
CA TYR A 47 -4.86 -16.17 0.45
C TYR A 47 -4.67 -17.56 1.03
N GLY A 48 -5.17 -17.83 2.24
CA GLY A 48 -5.03 -19.14 2.90
C GLY A 48 -5.67 -20.28 2.10
N PRO A 49 -6.98 -20.19 1.79
CA PRO A 49 -7.65 -21.17 0.94
C PRO A 49 -6.97 -21.33 -0.42
N LEU A 50 -6.52 -20.24 -1.06
CA LEU A 50 -5.84 -20.34 -2.33
C LEU A 50 -4.50 -21.08 -2.20
N TYR A 51 -3.68 -20.71 -1.21
CA TYR A 51 -2.40 -21.37 -0.91
C TYR A 51 -2.60 -22.88 -0.76
N ASP A 52 -3.59 -23.33 0.01
CA ASP A 52 -3.86 -24.75 0.25
C ASP A 52 -4.13 -25.55 -1.05
N HIS A 53 -4.58 -24.88 -2.13
CA HIS A 53 -4.89 -25.53 -3.41
C HIS A 53 -3.80 -25.37 -4.48
N ILE A 54 -3.00 -24.29 -4.45
CA ILE A 54 -2.11 -23.95 -5.56
C ILE A 54 -0.62 -23.95 -5.21
N HIS A 55 -0.25 -24.04 -3.93
CA HIS A 55 1.16 -24.00 -3.57
C HIS A 55 1.92 -25.16 -4.22
N ILE A 56 3.06 -24.84 -4.81
CA ILE A 56 3.95 -25.81 -5.47
C ILE A 56 5.17 -26.07 -4.59
N PHE A 57 5.55 -25.08 -3.76
CA PHE A 57 6.71 -25.16 -2.89
C PHE A 57 6.31 -25.08 -1.42
N ASP A 58 6.66 -26.11 -0.66
CA ASP A 58 6.51 -26.14 0.79
C ASP A 58 7.70 -25.47 1.48
N LEU A 59 7.61 -24.16 1.67
CA LEU A 59 8.67 -23.41 2.35
C LEU A 59 8.56 -23.54 3.88
N PRO A 60 9.66 -23.91 4.58
CA PRO A 60 9.65 -24.07 6.02
C PRO A 60 9.44 -22.73 6.74
N LYS A 61 8.39 -22.65 7.57
CA LYS A 61 7.98 -21.42 8.27
C LYS A 61 9.03 -20.88 9.26
N ASN A 62 9.86 -21.77 9.80
CA ASN A 62 10.91 -21.44 10.78
C ASN A 62 12.24 -21.06 10.12
N SER A 63 12.34 -21.11 8.79
CA SER A 63 13.58 -20.79 8.08
C SER A 63 13.68 -19.28 7.83
N PRO A 64 14.77 -18.61 8.23
CA PRO A 64 14.97 -17.19 7.92
C PRO A 64 15.02 -16.91 6.40
N TYR A 65 15.41 -17.90 5.58
CA TYR A 65 15.40 -17.77 4.13
C TYR A 65 13.99 -17.64 3.55
N THR A 66 12.99 -18.30 4.14
CA THR A 66 11.58 -18.13 3.73
C THR A 66 11.11 -16.70 3.97
N TRP A 67 11.52 -16.11 5.10
CA TRP A 67 11.19 -14.73 5.44
C TRP A 67 11.90 -13.74 4.53
N LEU A 68 13.21 -13.93 4.29
CA LEU A 68 13.96 -13.10 3.35
C LEU A 68 13.39 -13.18 1.93
N LEU A 69 13.04 -14.38 1.46
CA LEU A 69 12.38 -14.55 0.17
C LEU A 69 11.07 -13.76 0.13
N CYS A 70 10.21 -13.92 1.15
CA CYS A 70 8.95 -13.19 1.24
C CYS A 70 9.15 -11.67 1.24
N PHE A 71 10.19 -11.16 1.90
CA PHE A 71 10.52 -9.74 1.90
C PHE A 71 10.76 -9.23 0.47
N PHE A 72 11.62 -9.89 -0.30
CA PHE A 72 11.92 -9.50 -1.68
C PHE A 72 10.73 -9.71 -2.62
N THR A 73 10.01 -10.82 -2.50
CA THR A 73 8.84 -11.09 -3.35
C THR A 73 7.72 -10.10 -3.06
N GLN A 74 7.48 -9.76 -1.80
CA GLN A 74 6.46 -8.79 -1.42
C GLN A 74 6.76 -7.40 -1.99
N ASP A 75 8.02 -6.98 -1.96
CA ASP A 75 8.45 -5.70 -2.55
C ASP A 75 8.27 -5.70 -4.07
N LEU A 76 8.72 -6.76 -4.75
CA LEU A 76 8.56 -6.90 -6.20
C LEU A 76 7.08 -6.94 -6.63
N VAL A 77 6.27 -7.75 -5.95
CA VAL A 77 4.84 -7.89 -6.23
C VAL A 77 4.10 -6.58 -5.99
N TYR A 78 4.48 -5.86 -4.93
CA TYR A 78 3.97 -4.52 -4.67
C TYR A 78 4.32 -3.55 -5.80
N TYR A 79 5.60 -3.50 -6.21
CA TYR A 79 6.06 -2.65 -7.31
C TYR A 79 5.31 -2.94 -8.63
N LEU A 80 5.23 -4.21 -9.02
CA LEU A 80 4.56 -4.62 -10.26
C LEU A 80 3.07 -4.30 -10.22
N GLY A 81 2.41 -4.58 -9.09
CA GLY A 81 0.99 -4.28 -8.91
C GLY A 81 0.71 -2.78 -8.95
N HIS A 82 1.53 -2.00 -8.25
CA HIS A 82 1.40 -0.55 -8.22
C HIS A 82 1.62 0.07 -9.60
N ARG A 83 2.65 -0.37 -10.33
CA ARG A 83 2.89 0.03 -11.72
C ARG A 83 1.72 -0.33 -12.63
N ALA A 84 1.20 -1.54 -12.54
CA ALA A 84 0.06 -1.97 -13.35
C ALA A 84 -1.19 -1.12 -13.07
N ILE A 85 -1.40 -0.71 -11.82
CA ILE A 85 -2.50 0.19 -11.42
C ILE A 85 -2.35 1.57 -12.07
N HIS A 86 -1.12 2.07 -12.18
CA HIS A 86 -0.83 3.36 -12.83
C HIS A 86 -0.95 3.30 -14.36
N GLU A 87 -0.59 2.18 -14.98
CA GLU A 87 -0.57 2.04 -16.44
C GLU A 87 -1.93 1.60 -17.04
N ALA A 88 -2.79 0.93 -16.26
CA ALA A 88 -4.08 0.44 -16.75
C ALA A 88 -5.24 1.40 -16.41
N GLY A 89 -5.94 1.92 -17.42
CA GLY A 89 -6.95 2.98 -17.25
C GLY A 89 -8.08 2.70 -16.25
N VAL A 90 -8.56 1.45 -16.16
CA VAL A 90 -9.59 1.07 -15.17
C VAL A 90 -9.04 1.16 -13.74
N PHE A 91 -7.84 0.65 -13.50
CA PHE A 91 -7.23 0.68 -12.17
C PHE A 91 -6.76 2.09 -11.79
N TRP A 92 -6.27 2.86 -12.78
CA TRP A 92 -5.95 4.27 -12.60
C TRP A 92 -7.18 5.06 -12.13
N SER A 93 -8.37 4.78 -12.68
CA SER A 93 -9.60 5.47 -12.27
C SER A 93 -9.91 5.33 -10.77
N PHE A 94 -9.52 4.21 -10.15
CA PHE A 94 -9.67 3.96 -8.72
C PHE A 94 -8.49 4.46 -7.88
N HIS A 95 -7.31 4.67 -8.49
CA HIS A 95 -6.09 5.06 -7.81
C HIS A 95 -5.80 6.57 -7.89
N GLN A 96 -6.29 7.27 -8.90
CA GLN A 96 -6.09 8.72 -9.08
C GLN A 96 -6.54 9.54 -7.85
N MET A 97 -7.53 9.05 -7.09
CA MET A 97 -7.99 9.71 -5.85
C MET A 97 -6.85 9.79 -4.82
N HIS A 98 -5.97 8.78 -4.76
CA HIS A 98 -4.81 8.79 -3.89
C HIS A 98 -3.80 9.86 -4.29
N HIS A 99 -3.62 10.08 -5.60
CA HIS A 99 -2.75 11.12 -6.16
C HIS A 99 -3.41 12.50 -6.28
N SER A 100 -4.64 12.67 -5.79
CA SER A 100 -5.36 13.95 -5.87
C SER A 100 -4.98 14.95 -4.76
N SER A 101 -4.10 14.58 -3.83
CA SER A 101 -3.57 15.54 -2.86
C SER A 101 -2.50 16.39 -3.51
N GLU A 102 -2.58 17.71 -3.30
CA GLU A 102 -1.52 18.65 -3.69
C GLU A 102 -0.32 18.60 -2.74
N TYR A 103 -0.43 17.86 -1.64
CA TYR A 103 0.58 17.74 -0.59
C TYR A 103 1.10 16.32 -0.51
N TYR A 104 2.41 16.19 -0.30
CA TYR A 104 3.04 14.90 -0.07
C TYR A 104 3.48 14.80 1.40
N ASN A 105 2.60 14.25 2.24
CA ASN A 105 2.79 14.10 3.68
C ASN A 105 2.08 12.83 4.20
N LEU A 106 2.22 12.51 5.50
CA LEU A 106 1.66 11.28 6.08
C LEU A 106 0.12 11.19 5.98
N SER A 107 -0.59 12.31 5.85
CA SER A 107 -2.04 12.27 5.64
C SER A 107 -2.40 11.74 4.25
N THR A 108 -1.60 12.07 3.23
CA THR A 108 -1.75 11.58 1.85
C THR A 108 -1.67 10.07 1.76
N ALA A 109 -0.84 9.42 2.59
CA ALA A 109 -0.79 7.96 2.71
C ALA A 109 -2.14 7.33 3.07
N LEU A 110 -2.99 8.07 3.79
CA LEU A 110 -4.33 7.64 4.21
C LEU A 110 -5.39 7.87 3.13
N ARG A 111 -5.09 8.63 2.07
CA ARG A 111 -6.03 8.99 0.99
C ARG A 111 -6.26 7.84 0.03
N GLN A 112 -6.61 6.68 0.55
CA GLN A 112 -6.74 5.46 -0.23
C GLN A 112 -8.20 5.20 -0.56
N GLY A 113 -8.49 4.92 -1.83
CA GLY A 113 -9.84 4.59 -2.27
C GLY A 113 -10.25 3.21 -1.76
N ALA A 114 -11.50 3.04 -1.34
CA ALA A 114 -11.99 1.74 -0.83
C ALA A 114 -11.85 0.59 -1.83
N VAL A 115 -11.89 0.90 -3.14
CA VAL A 115 -11.80 -0.08 -4.24
C VAL A 115 -10.37 -0.20 -4.78
N GLN A 116 -9.45 0.70 -4.44
CA GLN A 116 -8.12 0.76 -5.06
C GLN A 116 -7.29 -0.50 -4.81
N ASP A 117 -7.46 -1.13 -3.64
CA ASP A 117 -6.71 -2.32 -3.26
C ASP A 117 -7.15 -3.58 -4.01
N VAL A 118 -8.28 -3.55 -4.74
CA VAL A 118 -8.79 -4.71 -5.49
C VAL A 118 -7.83 -5.13 -6.60
N ALA A 119 -7.11 -4.18 -7.22
CA ALA A 119 -6.08 -4.53 -8.19
C ALA A 119 -4.90 -5.25 -7.51
N MET A 120 -4.46 -4.74 -6.36
CA MET A 120 -3.36 -5.34 -5.57
C MET A 120 -3.67 -6.75 -5.08
N LEU A 121 -4.96 -7.10 -4.91
CA LEU A 121 -5.40 -8.45 -4.55
C LEU A 121 -4.78 -9.52 -5.46
N PHE A 122 -4.87 -9.33 -6.78
CA PHE A 122 -4.40 -10.34 -7.73
C PHE A 122 -2.89 -10.55 -7.63
N PHE A 123 -2.14 -9.47 -7.43
CA PHE A 123 -0.70 -9.51 -7.23
C PHE A 123 -0.34 -10.20 -5.92
N ASP A 124 -1.00 -9.84 -4.82
CA ASP A 124 -0.80 -10.50 -3.52
C ASP A 124 -1.02 -12.02 -3.62
N LEU A 125 -2.10 -12.45 -4.29
CA LEU A 125 -2.46 -13.87 -4.44
C LEU A 125 -1.44 -14.69 -5.25
N LEU A 126 -0.62 -14.07 -6.11
CA LEU A 126 0.46 -14.78 -6.82
C LEU A 126 1.48 -15.40 -5.87
N GLN A 127 1.70 -14.80 -4.70
CA GLN A 127 2.65 -15.30 -3.72
C GLN A 127 2.19 -16.63 -3.09
N ALA A 128 0.90 -16.97 -3.18
CA ALA A 128 0.33 -18.20 -2.64
C ALA A 128 0.89 -19.48 -3.31
N ILE A 129 1.63 -19.34 -4.42
CA ILE A 129 2.36 -20.44 -5.07
C ILE A 129 3.49 -20.99 -4.17
N ALA A 130 4.06 -20.18 -3.27
CA ALA A 130 5.21 -20.58 -2.47
C ALA A 130 5.23 -20.04 -1.03
N ILE A 131 4.70 -18.83 -0.79
CA ILE A 131 4.87 -18.13 0.49
C ILE A 131 3.77 -18.55 1.48
N PRO A 132 4.12 -19.09 2.67
CA PRO A 132 3.14 -19.49 3.66
C PRO A 132 2.27 -18.32 4.15
N PRO A 133 0.95 -18.53 4.39
CA PRO A 133 0.01 -17.45 4.70
C PRO A 133 0.41 -16.57 5.89
N ASN A 134 0.95 -17.15 6.96
CA ASN A 134 1.37 -16.40 8.14
C ASN A 134 2.55 -15.46 7.84
N ILE A 135 3.47 -15.86 6.95
CA ILE A 135 4.63 -15.06 6.56
C ILE A 135 4.19 -13.96 5.58
N PHE A 136 3.32 -14.30 4.62
CA PHE A 136 2.71 -13.34 3.71
C PHE A 136 2.01 -12.21 4.46
N VAL A 137 1.12 -12.54 5.41
CA VAL A 137 0.36 -11.53 6.17
C VAL A 137 1.31 -10.57 6.89
N VAL A 138 2.36 -11.09 7.54
CA VAL A 138 3.34 -10.25 8.24
C VAL A 138 4.04 -9.31 7.25
N HIS A 139 4.58 -9.81 6.15
CA HIS A 139 5.30 -8.97 5.17
C HIS A 139 4.38 -7.98 4.46
N ARG A 140 3.12 -8.36 4.21
CA ARG A 140 2.11 -7.46 3.65
C ARG A 140 1.87 -6.26 4.56
N TYR A 141 1.72 -6.48 5.87
CA TYR A 141 1.55 -5.38 6.83
C TYR A 141 2.84 -4.57 7.04
N LEU A 142 4.01 -5.21 7.03
CA LEU A 142 5.29 -4.48 7.04
C LEU A 142 5.42 -3.56 5.82
N ASN A 143 5.04 -4.05 4.64
CA ASN A 143 4.99 -3.24 3.43
C ASN A 143 4.00 -2.07 3.58
N ILE A 144 2.78 -2.27 4.10
CA ILE A 144 1.82 -1.18 4.33
C ILE A 144 2.39 -0.12 5.30
N ILE A 145 3.08 -0.55 6.37
CA ILE A 145 3.72 0.37 7.31
C ILE A 145 4.84 1.15 6.61
N TYR A 146 5.69 0.48 5.84
CA TYR A 146 6.74 1.13 5.06
C TYR A 146 6.16 2.15 4.07
N GLN A 147 5.10 1.77 3.34
CA GLN A 147 4.39 2.65 2.42
C GLN A 147 3.82 3.88 3.14
N PHE A 148 3.33 3.75 4.37
CA PHE A 148 2.92 4.92 5.15
C PHE A 148 4.09 5.87 5.44
N TRP A 149 5.25 5.35 5.84
CA TRP A 149 6.41 6.18 6.22
C TRP A 149 7.05 6.92 5.04
N ILE A 150 7.09 6.31 3.85
CA ILE A 150 7.69 6.98 2.69
C ILE A 150 6.91 8.22 2.26
N HIS A 151 5.64 8.36 2.69
CA HIS A 151 4.83 9.55 2.46
C HIS A 151 5.14 10.71 3.41
N SER A 152 6.01 10.53 4.41
CA SER A 152 6.38 11.67 5.25
C SER A 152 6.99 12.78 4.39
N SER A 153 6.60 14.01 4.73
CA SER A 153 7.04 15.23 4.07
C SER A 153 8.54 15.53 4.24
N VAL A 154 9.22 14.78 5.14
CA VAL A 154 10.67 14.76 5.33
C VAL A 154 11.36 13.85 4.31
N SER A 155 10.71 12.75 3.93
CA SER A 155 11.23 11.70 3.04
C SER A 155 11.37 12.15 1.57
N VAL A 156 10.70 13.26 1.21
CA VAL A 156 10.43 13.67 -0.17
C VAL A 156 11.64 14.21 -0.90
N GLU A 157 12.59 14.82 -0.20
CA GLU A 157 13.73 15.50 -0.83
C GLU A 157 14.60 14.56 -1.70
N HIS A 158 14.48 13.23 -1.54
CA HIS A 158 15.32 12.26 -2.24
C HIS A 158 14.57 11.06 -2.88
N MET A 159 13.25 10.92 -2.74
CA MET A 159 12.50 9.71 -3.18
C MET A 159 11.57 9.92 -4.39
N HIS A 160 12.05 10.59 -5.43
CA HIS A 160 11.30 10.79 -6.68
C HIS A 160 11.30 9.59 -7.66
N VAL A 161 11.99 8.49 -7.35
CA VAL A 161 12.23 7.41 -8.35
C VAL A 161 11.15 6.32 -8.34
N ILE A 162 10.53 6.03 -7.18
CA ILE A 162 9.54 4.93 -7.07
C ILE A 162 8.10 5.41 -7.24
N LEU A 163 7.82 6.67 -6.91
CA LEU A 163 6.45 7.21 -6.82
C LEU A 163 6.02 8.00 -8.07
N ASN A 164 6.95 8.28 -8.98
CA ASN A 164 6.74 9.21 -10.10
C ASN A 164 6.37 8.50 -11.40
N ILE A 165 5.52 7.47 -11.30
CA ILE A 165 4.79 6.97 -12.47
C ILE A 165 3.61 7.94 -12.66
N SER A 166 3.89 9.05 -13.36
CA SER A 166 2.93 9.84 -14.16
C SER A 166 2.10 10.98 -13.56
N CYS A 167 2.48 11.67 -12.47
CA CYS A 167 1.64 12.76 -11.94
C CYS A 167 2.30 14.13 -11.61
N VAL A 168 3.50 14.43 -12.10
CA VAL A 168 4.10 15.79 -11.97
C VAL A 168 4.34 16.45 -13.33
N ASN A 169 3.39 16.33 -14.27
CA ASN A 169 3.36 17.17 -15.47
C ASN A 169 1.91 17.39 -15.93
N ASN A 170 1.24 18.33 -15.28
CA ASN A 170 0.31 19.28 -15.91
C ASN A 170 0.29 20.55 -15.07
#